data_AF-A0A256ZFL0-F1
#
_entry.id   AF-A0A256ZFL0-F1
#
_cell.length_a   1.000
_cell.length_b   1.000
_cell.length_c   1.000
_cell.angle_alpha   90.00
_cell.angle_beta   90.00
_cell.angle_gamma   90.00
#
_symmetry.space_group_name_H-M   'P 1'
#
loop_
_entity.id
_entity.type
_entity.pdbx_description
1 polymer ?
#
loop_
_entity_poly.entity_id
_entity_poly.type
_entity_poly.pdbx_seq_one_letter_code
_entity_poly.pdbx_strand_id
1 'polypeptide(L)'
;MPMFDPRPKSSLKDFFNMEDELKAFLKAIKISPLTIVLGLRRYGKTSLILTGLNTEGVKYVYVDCKSLPTGMVSPSDFAELLVHAISDFSRKHRKLGYTLLRILRNIKGIRVGEFQVNI
;
A
#
# COMPACT_ATOMS: atom_id res chain seq x y z
N MET A 1 20.43 9.55 -13.02
CA MET A 1 19.36 10.57 -12.91
C MET A 1 18.08 9.89 -12.40
N PRO A 2 17.68 10.08 -11.13
CA PRO A 2 16.53 9.39 -10.55
C PRO A 2 15.17 9.82 -11.13
N MET A 3 15.08 11.03 -11.71
CA MET A 3 13.87 11.56 -12.36
C MET A 3 13.42 10.71 -13.57
N PHE A 4 14.34 10.13 -14.35
CA PHE A 4 14.00 9.35 -15.56
C PHE A 4 13.83 7.84 -15.32
N ASP A 5 13.86 7.38 -14.07
CA ASP A 5 13.55 5.98 -13.75
C ASP A 5 12.11 5.63 -14.18
N PRO A 6 11.88 4.58 -15.00
CA PRO A 6 10.54 4.20 -15.45
C PRO A 6 9.65 3.62 -14.34
N ARG A 7 10.21 3.27 -13.18
CA ARG A 7 9.46 2.77 -12.03
C ARG A 7 8.61 3.88 -11.40
N PRO A 8 7.50 3.52 -10.73
CA PRO A 8 6.70 4.49 -10.00
C PRO A 8 7.55 5.30 -9.00
N LYS A 9 7.33 6.60 -8.95
CA LYS A 9 8.03 7.50 -8.03
C LYS A 9 7.42 7.39 -6.64
N SER A 10 8.26 7.52 -5.62
CA SER A 10 7.85 7.42 -4.22
C SER A 10 8.36 8.61 -3.39
N SER A 11 9.00 9.58 -4.01
CA SER A 11 9.61 10.75 -3.39
C SER A 11 9.23 12.00 -4.17
N LEU A 12 8.99 13.10 -3.45
CA LEU A 12 8.61 14.38 -4.08
C LEU A 12 9.71 14.91 -5.00
N LYS A 13 10.99 14.64 -4.69
CA LYS A 13 12.14 15.10 -5.48
C LYS A 13 12.19 14.48 -6.88
N ASP A 14 11.58 13.31 -7.06
CA ASP A 14 11.55 12.59 -8.34
C ASP A 14 10.19 12.71 -9.05
N PHE A 15 9.25 13.48 -8.48
CA PHE A 15 7.86 13.60 -8.93
C PHE A 15 7.60 14.98 -9.53
N PHE A 16 7.40 15.02 -10.85
CA PHE A 16 7.40 16.26 -11.63
C PHE A 16 6.01 16.60 -12.17
N ASN A 17 5.62 17.88 -12.08
CA ASN A 17 4.45 18.48 -12.75
C ASN A 17 3.12 17.75 -12.44
N MET A 18 2.85 17.52 -11.15
CA MET A 18 1.62 16.90 -10.64
C MET A 18 1.18 17.55 -9.31
N GLU A 19 1.49 18.83 -9.13
CA GLU A 19 1.29 19.59 -7.90
C GLU A 19 -0.21 19.72 -7.56
N ASP A 20 -1.04 19.97 -8.57
CA ASP A 20 -2.49 20.10 -8.42
C ASP A 20 -3.15 18.75 -8.11
N GLU A 21 -2.76 17.68 -8.81
CA GLU A 21 -3.24 16.32 -8.53
C GLU A 21 -2.81 15.85 -7.15
N LEU A 22 -1.57 16.16 -6.75
CA LEU A 22 -1.06 15.85 -5.40
C LEU A 22 -1.90 16.57 -4.36
N LYS A 23 -2.13 17.89 -4.51
CA LYS A 23 -2.96 18.67 -3.60
C LYS A 23 -4.39 18.13 -3.51
N ALA A 24 -4.99 17.77 -4.64
CA ALA A 24 -6.33 17.19 -4.70
C ALA A 24 -6.40 15.81 -4.02
N PHE A 25 -5.43 14.94 -4.28
CA PHE A 25 -5.32 13.62 -3.67
C PHE A 25 -5.17 13.72 -2.15
N LEU A 26 -4.28 14.58 -1.66
CA LEU A 26 -4.04 14.75 -0.23
C LEU A 26 -5.26 15.32 0.51
N LYS A 27 -6.02 16.22 -0.14
CA LYS A 27 -7.31 16.68 0.39
C LYS A 27 -8.32 15.54 0.44
N ALA A 28 -8.45 14.77 -0.64
CA ALA A 28 -9.43 13.70 -0.77
C ALA A 28 -9.25 12.61 0.30
N ILE A 29 -8.02 12.14 0.55
CA ILE A 29 -7.75 11.09 1.55
C ILE A 29 -8.00 11.54 2.99
N LYS A 30 -8.05 12.86 3.26
CA LYS A 30 -8.35 13.41 4.60
C LYS A 30 -9.85 13.51 4.88
N ILE A 31 -10.67 13.68 3.85
CA ILE A 31 -12.11 13.94 4.00
C ILE A 31 -13.00 12.78 3.53
N SER A 32 -12.47 11.87 2.73
CA SER A 32 -13.23 10.76 2.15
C SER A 32 -12.67 9.40 2.59
N PRO A 33 -13.52 8.47 3.04
CA PRO A 33 -13.10 7.10 3.34
C PRO A 33 -12.71 6.31 2.08
N LEU A 34 -13.16 6.74 0.90
CA LEU A 34 -12.84 6.13 -0.39
C LEU A 34 -12.40 7.20 -1.38
N THR A 35 -11.18 7.06 -1.89
CA THR A 35 -10.62 7.93 -2.93
C THR A 35 -10.23 7.08 -4.13
N ILE A 36 -10.75 7.42 -5.31
CA ILE A 36 -10.46 6.72 -6.56
C ILE A 36 -9.57 7.63 -7.42
N VAL A 37 -8.38 7.14 -7.80
CA VAL A 37 -7.46 7.86 -8.69
C VAL A 37 -7.61 7.30 -10.11
N LEU A 38 -8.18 8.09 -11.00
CA LEU A 38 -8.48 7.71 -12.39
C LEU A 38 -7.41 8.22 -13.37
N GLY A 39 -7.41 7.67 -14.59
CA GLY A 39 -6.50 8.05 -15.68
C GLY A 39 -5.97 6.85 -16.48
N LEU A 40 -5.33 7.11 -17.62
CA LEU A 40 -4.84 6.06 -18.52
C LEU A 40 -3.59 5.33 -17.99
N ARG A 41 -3.27 4.16 -18.56
CA ARG A 41 -2.05 3.40 -18.20
C ARG A 41 -0.81 4.29 -18.46
N ARG A 42 0.14 4.29 -17.52
CA ARG A 42 1.38 5.09 -17.53
C ARG A 42 1.24 6.61 -17.31
N TYR A 43 0.07 7.10 -16.88
CA TYR A 43 -0.11 8.52 -16.46
C TYR A 43 0.34 8.81 -15.01
N GLY A 44 1.25 8.01 -14.45
CA GLY A 44 1.81 8.29 -13.12
C GLY A 44 0.86 8.10 -11.91
N LYS A 45 -0.33 7.52 -12.07
CA LYS A 45 -1.25 7.24 -10.93
C LYS A 45 -0.60 6.56 -9.73
N THR A 46 0.20 5.52 -9.96
CA THR A 46 0.91 4.83 -8.88
C THR A 46 1.97 5.74 -8.25
N SER A 47 2.65 6.56 -9.04
CA SER A 47 3.60 7.57 -8.54
C SER A 47 2.92 8.61 -7.65
N LEU A 48 1.74 9.11 -8.06
CA LEU A 48 0.94 10.06 -7.30
C LEU A 48 0.57 9.50 -5.93
N ILE A 49 0.00 8.29 -5.90
CA ILE A 49 -0.42 7.62 -4.65
C ILE A 49 0.79 7.42 -3.72
N LEU A 50 1.87 6.81 -4.21
CA LEU A 50 3.03 6.50 -3.37
C LEU A 50 3.74 7.77 -2.88
N THR A 51 3.93 8.75 -3.76
CA THR A 51 4.57 10.02 -3.41
C THR A 51 3.73 10.81 -2.41
N GLY A 52 2.41 10.91 -2.62
CA GLY A 52 1.53 11.62 -1.71
C GLY A 52 1.46 10.99 -0.33
N LEU A 53 1.24 9.68 -0.25
CA LEU A 53 1.18 8.98 1.04
C LEU A 53 2.51 9.05 1.79
N ASN A 54 3.64 8.91 1.10
CA ASN A 54 4.96 9.02 1.74
C ASN A 54 5.26 10.44 2.22
N THR A 55 4.90 11.46 1.42
CA THR A 55 5.13 12.87 1.77
C THR A 55 4.32 13.29 2.99
N GLU A 56 3.08 12.84 3.11
CA GLU A 56 2.24 13.07 4.31
C GLU A 56 2.59 12.14 5.49
N GLY A 57 3.54 11.22 5.33
CA GLY A 57 3.91 10.25 6.37
C GLY A 57 2.80 9.25 6.73
N VAL A 58 1.84 9.03 5.81
CA VAL A 58 0.75 8.09 6.01
C VAL A 58 1.31 6.67 6.03
N LYS A 59 0.87 5.88 7.01
CA LYS A 59 1.20 4.46 7.10
C LYS A 59 0.13 3.67 6.37
N TYR A 60 0.51 2.91 5.35
CA TYR A 60 -0.43 2.21 4.48
C TYR A 60 0.02 0.78 4.18
N VAL A 61 -0.96 -0.10 3.97
CA VAL A 61 -0.74 -1.41 3.35
C VAL A 61 -0.91 -1.22 1.85
N TYR A 62 0.12 -1.59 1.07
CA TYR A 62 0.09 -1.45 -0.39
C TYR A 62 -0.12 -2.80 -1.06
N VAL A 63 -1.23 -2.92 -1.79
CA VAL A 63 -1.65 -4.14 -2.46
C VAL A 63 -1.53 -3.91 -3.97
N ASP A 64 -0.49 -4.44 -4.61
CA ASP A 64 -0.30 -4.28 -6.06
C ASP A 64 -1.02 -5.37 -6.84
N CYS A 65 -2.29 -5.14 -7.15
CA CYS A 65 -3.10 -6.08 -7.92
C CYS A 65 -2.62 -6.28 -9.37
N LYS A 66 -1.62 -5.52 -9.87
CA LYS A 66 -1.01 -5.79 -11.18
C LYS A 66 -0.23 -7.10 -11.22
N SER A 67 0.14 -7.62 -10.05
CA SER A 67 0.83 -8.91 -9.90
C SER A 67 -0.10 -10.11 -9.96
N LEU A 68 -1.42 -9.90 -9.89
CA LEU A 68 -2.40 -10.98 -10.01
C LEU A 68 -2.37 -11.57 -11.44
N PRO A 69 -2.72 -12.85 -11.59
CA PRO A 69 -2.80 -13.50 -12.90
C PRO A 69 -3.74 -12.74 -13.83
N THR A 70 -3.42 -12.71 -15.13
CA THR A 70 -4.25 -12.07 -16.16
C THR A 70 -5.54 -12.85 -16.49
N GLY A 71 -5.86 -13.90 -15.73
CA GLY A 71 -7.00 -14.79 -15.91
C GLY A 71 -7.92 -14.84 -14.69
N MET A 72 -8.47 -16.01 -14.39
CA MET A 72 -9.29 -16.20 -13.19
C MET A 72 -8.44 -15.97 -11.93
N VAL A 73 -8.84 -14.99 -11.13
CA VAL A 73 -8.23 -14.72 -9.82
C VAL A 73 -9.01 -15.51 -8.79
N SER A 74 -8.32 -16.41 -8.10
CA SER A 74 -8.87 -17.13 -6.96
C SER A 74 -8.81 -16.28 -5.69
N PRO A 75 -9.67 -16.55 -4.70
CA PRO A 75 -9.54 -15.93 -3.37
C PRO A 75 -8.18 -16.17 -2.71
N SER A 76 -7.52 -17.31 -3.00
CA SER A 76 -6.18 -17.61 -2.48
C SER A 76 -5.11 -16.71 -3.09
N ASP A 77 -5.17 -16.39 -4.39
CA ASP A 77 -4.20 -15.49 -5.03
C ASP A 77 -4.24 -14.09 -4.38
N PHE A 78 -5.45 -13.59 -4.11
CA PHE A 78 -5.62 -12.33 -3.42
C PHE A 78 -5.20 -12.41 -1.94
N ALA A 79 -5.47 -13.53 -1.27
CA ALA A 79 -5.05 -13.74 0.11
C ALA A 79 -3.52 -13.73 0.25
N GLU A 80 -2.81 -14.38 -0.67
CA GLU A 80 -1.34 -14.35 -0.73
C GLU A 80 -0.82 -12.93 -0.93
N LEU A 81 -1.40 -12.18 -1.88
CA LEU A 81 -1.06 -10.79 -2.13
C LEU A 81 -1.25 -9.91 -0.87
N LEU A 82 -2.35 -10.11 -0.15
CA LEU A 82 -2.62 -9.41 1.10
C LEU A 82 -1.63 -9.78 2.20
N VAL A 83 -1.31 -11.08 2.36
CA VAL A 83 -0.33 -11.56 3.34
C VAL A 83 1.03 -10.91 3.10
N HIS A 84 1.47 -10.83 1.84
CA HIS A 84 2.71 -10.15 1.48
C HIS A 84 2.66 -8.66 1.84
N ALA A 85 1.59 -7.95 1.46
CA ALA A 85 1.43 -6.53 1.75
C ALA A 85 1.42 -6.22 3.27
N ILE A 86 0.73 -7.04 4.07
CA ILE A 86 0.68 -6.91 5.53
C ILE A 86 2.04 -7.22 6.16
N SER A 87 2.76 -8.20 5.62
CA SER A 87 4.11 -8.56 6.09
C SER A 87 5.09 -7.41 5.83
N ASP A 88 5.03 -6.80 4.65
CA ASP A 88 5.83 -5.62 4.29
C ASP A 88 5.56 -4.44 5.22
N PHE A 89 4.29 -4.15 5.44
CA PHE A 89 3.86 -3.13 6.39
C PHE A 89 4.39 -3.39 7.81
N SER A 90 4.27 -4.63 8.29
CA SER A 90 4.70 -5.03 9.64
C SER A 90 6.22 -4.90 9.81
N ARG A 91 7.00 -5.29 8.79
CA ARG A 91 8.47 -5.12 8.78
C ARG A 91 8.87 -3.64 8.81
N LYS A 92 8.21 -2.82 8.00
CA LYS A 92 8.45 -1.36 7.92
C LYS A 92 8.02 -0.63 9.20
N HIS A 93 6.99 -1.12 9.89
CA HIS A 93 6.40 -0.50 11.07
C HIS A 93 6.29 -1.47 12.25
N ARG A 94 7.42 -1.97 12.79
CA ARG A 94 7.46 -3.03 13.83
C ARG A 94 6.46 -2.86 14.98
N LYS A 95 6.34 -1.65 15.55
CA LYS A 95 5.40 -1.38 16.65
C LYS A 95 3.94 -1.66 16.26
N LEU A 96 3.55 -1.24 15.06
CA LEU A 96 2.20 -1.48 14.53
C LEU A 96 2.00 -2.93 14.09
N GLY A 97 3.05 -3.58 13.60
CA GLY A 97 3.03 -5.02 13.33
C GLY A 97 2.64 -5.83 14.56
N TYR A 98 3.24 -5.54 15.72
CA TYR A 98 2.86 -6.16 17.00
C TYR A 98 1.39 -5.91 17.36
N THR A 99 0.89 -4.68 17.20
CA THR A 99 -0.53 -4.37 17.44
C THR A 99 -1.44 -5.15 16.50
N LEU A 100 -1.09 -5.22 15.22
CA LEU A 100 -1.84 -5.94 14.20
C LEU A 100 -1.91 -7.44 14.53
N LEU A 101 -0.77 -8.05 14.87
CA LEU A 101 -0.69 -9.45 15.29
C LEU A 101 -1.56 -9.71 16.52
N ARG A 102 -1.58 -8.79 17.50
CA ARG A 102 -2.44 -8.91 18.68
C ARG A 102 -3.92 -8.88 18.33
N ILE A 103 -4.33 -8.05 17.38
CA ILE A 103 -5.72 -7.98 16.89
C ILE A 103 -6.06 -9.27 16.14
N LEU A 104 -5.22 -9.68 15.20
CA LEU A 104 -5.45 -10.87 14.37
C LEU A 104 -5.51 -12.16 15.19
N ARG A 105 -4.74 -12.27 16.28
CA ARG A 105 -4.79 -13.40 17.22
C ARG A 105 -6.18 -13.65 17.81
N ASN A 106 -7.00 -12.60 17.96
CA ASN A 106 -8.33 -12.71 18.57
C ASN A 106 -9.42 -13.06 17.54
N ILE A 107 -9.08 -13.13 16.25
CA ILE A 107 -10.05 -13.44 15.19
C ILE A 107 -10.05 -14.96 14.96
N LYS A 108 -11.17 -15.61 15.29
CA LYS A 108 -11.36 -17.04 15.03
C LYS A 108 -11.14 -17.35 13.55
N GLY A 109 -10.28 -18.33 13.26
CA GLY A 109 -9.98 -18.79 11.90
C GLY A 109 -8.68 -18.22 11.29
N ILE A 110 -8.02 -17.25 11.94
CA ILE A 110 -6.72 -16.75 11.49
C ILE A 110 -5.60 -17.55 12.15
N ARG A 111 -4.80 -18.26 11.33
CA ARG A 111 -3.49 -18.82 11.74
C ARG A 111 -2.39 -17.83 11.41
N VAL A 112 -2.02 -17.03 12.40
CA VAL A 112 -0.73 -16.33 12.40
C VAL A 112 0.33 -17.42 12.61
N GLY A 113 1.33 -17.55 11.72
CA GLY A 113 2.30 -18.67 11.66
C GLY A 113 3.13 -18.93 12.95
N GLU A 114 4.34 -19.48 12.84
CA GLU A 114 5.17 -19.94 13.98
C GLU A 114 5.72 -18.83 14.93
N PHE A 115 4.98 -17.75 15.19
CA PHE A 115 5.25 -16.93 16.36
C PHE A 115 4.66 -17.61 17.60
N GLN A 116 5.41 -18.57 18.14
CA GLN A 116 5.29 -18.97 19.55
C GLN A 116 5.41 -17.70 20.41
N VAL A 117 4.30 -17.24 20.95
CA VAL A 117 4.31 -16.44 22.18
C VAL A 117 3.84 -17.41 23.25
N ASN A 118 4.81 -18.07 23.87
CA ASN A 118 4.60 -18.71 25.17
C ASN A 118 4.25 -17.60 26.16
N ILE A 119 3.15 -17.79 26.89
CA ILE A 119 2.89 -17.14 28.17
C ILE A 119 2.96 -18.27 29.20
#